data_AF-C6W154-F1
#
_entry.id   AF-C6W154-F1
#
_cell.length_a   1.000
_cell.length_b   1.000
_cell.length_c   1.000
_cell.angle_alpha   90.00
_cell.angle_beta   90.00
_cell.angle_gamma   90.00
#
_symmetry.space_group_name_H-M   'P 1'
#
loop_
_entity.id
_entity.type
_entity.pdbx_description
1 polymer ?
#
loop_
_entity_poly.entity_id
_entity_poly.type
_entity_poly.pdbx_seq_one_letter_code
_entity_poly.pdbx_strand_id
1 'polypeptide(L)'
;MKIINTRTHARIDYLAGFFFMASPWIFGFKESVPATWIMIIVGLTALLLSLFTDYEGGMVRSIPMRVHLTIDVFSGAFLASSPWLFGFADEVFLPQLIMGLFEVSAGLLTSKHPSHEQSAGHVADPGREV
;
A
#
# COMPACT_ATOMS: atom_id res chain seq x y z
N MET A 1 -0.72 17.08 -6.29
CA MET A 1 0.13 17.45 -5.14
C MET A 1 0.45 16.19 -4.36
N LYS A 2 1.68 15.98 -3.91
CA LYS A 2 2.04 14.84 -3.04
C LYS A 2 1.87 15.28 -1.60
N ILE A 3 0.96 14.63 -0.88
CA ILE A 3 0.53 15.03 0.47
C ILE A 3 1.21 14.14 1.52
N ILE A 4 1.46 12.88 1.18
CA ILE A 4 1.99 11.87 2.09
C ILE A 4 3.49 11.69 1.82
N ASN A 5 4.32 11.77 2.86
CA ASN A 5 5.74 11.42 2.79
C ASN A 5 5.94 9.91 2.97
N THR A 6 7.08 9.38 2.51
CA THR A 6 7.37 7.94 2.50
C THR A 6 7.41 7.32 3.91
N ARG A 7 7.80 8.08 4.94
CA ARG A 7 7.77 7.61 6.34
C ARG A 7 6.34 7.40 6.85
N THR A 8 5.45 8.32 6.52
CA THR A 8 4.02 8.19 6.85
C THR A 8 3.40 7.04 6.07
N HIS A 9 3.69 6.92 4.77
CA HIS A 9 3.24 5.80 3.94
C HIS A 9 3.67 4.45 4.51
N ALA A 10 4.95 4.30 4.89
CA ALA A 10 5.45 3.06 5.49
C ALA A 10 4.66 2.62 6.73
N ARG A 11 4.25 3.56 7.59
CA ARG A 11 3.41 3.25 8.75
C ARG A 11 2.01 2.82 8.33
N ILE A 12 1.45 3.50 7.33
CA ILE A 12 0.15 3.16 6.75
C ILE A 12 0.20 1.75 6.18
N ASP A 13 1.23 1.36 5.42
CA ASP A 13 1.31 0.04 4.78
C ASP A 13 1.31 -1.09 5.79
N TYR A 14 2.12 -0.99 6.86
CA TYR A 14 2.14 -2.03 7.88
C TYR A 14 0.79 -2.13 8.59
N LEU A 15 0.18 -1.00 8.96
CA LEU A 15 -1.14 -0.99 9.62
C LEU A 15 -2.23 -1.54 8.68
N ALA A 16 -2.24 -1.10 7.42
CA ALA A 16 -3.20 -1.52 6.41
C ALA A 16 -3.05 -3.01 6.11
N GLY A 17 -1.83 -3.53 5.94
CA GLY A 17 -1.57 -4.94 5.67
C GLY A 17 -2.15 -5.85 6.76
N PHE A 18 -1.87 -5.55 8.04
CA PHE A 18 -2.48 -6.30 9.14
C PHE A 18 -3.99 -6.11 9.22
N PHE A 19 -4.49 -4.89 9.01
CA PHE A 19 -5.93 -4.61 9.02
C PHE A 19 -6.67 -5.37 7.92
N PHE A 20 -6.11 -5.43 6.72
CA PHE A 20 -6.65 -6.15 5.58
C PHE A 20 -6.76 -7.64 5.91
N MET A 21 -5.70 -8.23 6.46
CA MET A 21 -5.72 -9.63 6.89
C MET A 21 -6.76 -9.86 8.01
N ALA A 22 -6.95 -8.93 8.95
CA ALA A 22 -7.93 -9.08 10.03
C ALA A 22 -9.39 -8.80 9.60
N SER A 23 -9.58 -8.10 8.48
CA SER A 23 -10.88 -7.62 8.02
C SER A 23 -11.97 -8.70 7.87
N PRO A 24 -11.71 -9.96 7.46
CA PRO A 24 -12.76 -10.98 7.35
C PRO A 24 -13.44 -11.29 8.68
N TRP A 25 -12.68 -11.20 9.78
CA TRP A 25 -13.20 -11.38 11.13
C TRP A 25 -13.84 -10.12 11.69
N ILE A 26 -13.26 -8.95 11.42
CA ILE A 26 -13.77 -7.66 11.90
C ILE A 26 -15.15 -7.34 11.30
N PHE A 27 -15.32 -7.60 10.00
CA PHE A 27 -16.55 -7.29 9.27
C PHE A 27 -17.46 -8.52 9.07
N GLY A 28 -17.07 -9.69 9.58
CA GLY A 28 -17.93 -10.87 9.64
C GLY A 28 -18.15 -11.61 8.30
N PHE A 29 -17.24 -11.47 7.33
CA PHE A 29 -17.33 -12.16 6.03
C PHE A 29 -16.40 -13.36 5.87
N LYS A 30 -15.81 -13.86 6.97
CA LYS A 30 -14.86 -15.00 6.95
C LYS A 30 -15.37 -16.28 6.27
N GLU A 31 -16.69 -16.47 6.18
CA GLU A 31 -17.31 -17.63 5.54
C GLU A 31 -17.26 -17.54 4.00
N SER A 32 -17.14 -16.34 3.45
CA SER A 32 -16.92 -16.12 2.03
C SER A 32 -15.45 -16.41 1.70
N VAL A 33 -15.18 -17.63 1.25
CA VAL A 33 -13.84 -18.13 0.89
C VAL A 33 -13.11 -17.18 -0.07
N PRO A 34 -13.67 -16.75 -1.22
CA PRO A 34 -12.95 -15.86 -2.13
C PRO A 34 -12.66 -14.50 -1.49
N ALA A 35 -13.64 -13.88 -0.83
CA ALA A 35 -13.49 -12.59 -0.17
C ALA A 35 -12.39 -12.61 0.91
N THR A 36 -12.36 -13.69 1.70
CA THR A 36 -11.41 -13.89 2.79
C THR A 36 -9.99 -14.03 2.27
N TRP A 37 -9.77 -14.92 1.29
CA TRP A 37 -8.43 -15.17 0.77
C TRP A 37 -7.86 -13.99 -0.01
N ILE A 38 -8.71 -13.24 -0.72
CA ILE A 38 -8.26 -12.02 -1.42
C ILE A 38 -7.73 -10.99 -0.40
N MET A 39 -8.46 -10.74 0.69
CA MET A 39 -8.00 -9.83 1.74
C MET A 39 -6.71 -10.29 2.41
N ILE A 40 -6.58 -11.59 2.70
CA ILE A 40 -5.38 -12.16 3.30
C ILE A 40 -4.17 -12.04 2.36
N ILE A 41 -4.34 -12.40 1.09
CA ILE A 41 -3.25 -12.37 0.10
C ILE A 41 -2.82 -10.93 -0.16
N VAL A 42 -3.75 -10.01 -0.41
CA VAL A 42 -3.41 -8.59 -0.65
C VAL A 42 -2.73 -7.98 0.59
N GLY A 43 -3.28 -8.23 1.79
CA GLY A 43 -2.66 -7.75 3.03
C GLY A 43 -1.25 -8.31 3.25
N LEU A 44 -1.03 -9.61 3.00
CA LEU A 44 0.28 -10.24 3.09
C LEU A 44 1.24 -9.69 2.03
N THR A 45 0.78 -9.51 0.79
CA THR A 45 1.57 -8.90 -0.29
C THR A 45 1.99 -7.49 0.08
N ALA A 46 1.11 -6.66 0.64
CA ALA A 46 1.45 -5.32 1.11
C ALA A 46 2.54 -5.35 2.21
N LEU A 47 2.42 -6.26 3.19
CA LEU A 47 3.44 -6.42 4.24
C LEU A 47 4.80 -6.85 3.69
N LEU A 48 4.81 -7.83 2.78
CA LEU A 48 6.05 -8.29 2.14
C LEU A 48 6.65 -7.18 1.28
N LEU A 49 5.83 -6.53 0.44
CA LEU A 49 6.29 -5.44 -0.40
C LEU A 49 6.90 -4.32 0.44
N SER A 50 6.22 -3.90 1.51
CA SER A 50 6.73 -2.95 2.51
C SER A 50 8.08 -3.36 3.09
N LEU A 51 8.24 -4.63 3.50
CA LEU A 51 9.48 -5.15 4.07
C LEU A 51 10.66 -5.03 3.10
N PHE A 52 10.40 -5.21 1.81
CA PHE A 52 11.40 -5.18 0.74
C PHE A 52 11.56 -3.80 0.04
N THR A 53 10.80 -2.79 0.46
CA THR A 53 10.80 -1.48 -0.23
C THR A 53 11.91 -0.55 0.29
N ASP A 54 12.54 0.17 -0.63
CA ASP A 54 13.53 1.20 -0.32
C ASP A 54 12.84 2.50 0.15
N TYR A 55 12.47 2.49 1.43
CA TYR A 55 11.94 3.63 2.18
C TYR A 55 12.20 3.43 3.69
N GLU A 56 11.68 4.32 4.54
CA GLU A 56 12.00 4.36 5.98
C GLU A 56 11.57 3.12 6.77
N GLY A 57 10.53 2.41 6.32
CA GLY A 57 10.03 1.19 6.97
C GLY A 57 10.59 -0.12 6.40
N GLY A 58 11.45 -0.05 5.38
CA GLY A 58 11.98 -1.22 4.69
C GLY A 58 13.14 -1.86 5.44
N MET A 59 13.08 -3.18 5.58
CA MET A 59 14.15 -3.97 6.19
C MET A 59 15.20 -4.39 5.16
N VAL A 60 14.75 -4.82 3.98
CA VAL A 60 15.61 -5.23 2.86
C VAL A 60 15.29 -4.31 1.70
N ARG A 61 16.04 -3.22 1.53
CA ARG A 61 15.72 -2.13 0.58
C ARG A 61 16.05 -2.49 -0.88
N SER A 62 15.38 -3.49 -1.43
CA SER A 62 15.65 -4.00 -2.79
C SER A 62 14.64 -3.51 -3.84
N ILE A 63 13.45 -3.08 -3.44
CA ILE A 63 12.37 -2.64 -4.32
C ILE A 63 12.28 -1.10 -4.30
N PRO A 64 12.45 -0.40 -5.43
CA PRO A 64 12.34 1.06 -5.46
C PRO A 64 10.94 1.54 -5.06
N MET A 65 10.85 2.65 -4.31
CA MET A 65 9.56 3.24 -3.89
C MET A 65 8.59 3.50 -5.05
N ARG A 66 9.09 3.83 -6.25
CA ARG A 66 8.24 4.00 -7.45
C ARG A 66 7.53 2.72 -7.85
N VAL A 67 8.20 1.58 -7.74
CA VAL A 67 7.65 0.26 -8.05
C VAL A 67 6.60 -0.10 -7.00
N HIS A 68 6.91 0.10 -5.72
CA HIS A 68 5.96 -0.08 -4.61
C HIS A 68 4.65 0.68 -4.86
N LEU A 69 4.71 2.00 -5.06
CA LEU A 69 3.51 2.83 -5.28
C LEU A 69 2.73 2.44 -6.54
N THR A 70 3.42 1.92 -7.56
CA THR A 70 2.76 1.42 -8.76
C THR A 70 1.97 0.15 -8.44
N ILE A 71 2.57 -0.75 -7.66
CA ILE A 71 1.91 -1.96 -7.19
C ILE A 71 0.72 -1.61 -6.30
N ASP A 72 0.82 -0.64 -5.38
CA ASP A 72 -0.32 -0.21 -4.53
C ASP A 72 -1.52 0.23 -5.36
N VAL A 73 -1.29 1.03 -6.41
CA VAL A 73 -2.38 1.51 -7.27
C VAL A 73 -3.05 0.34 -8.02
N PHE A 74 -2.27 -0.61 -8.54
CA PHE A 74 -2.84 -1.77 -9.24
C PHE A 74 -3.49 -2.76 -8.27
N SER A 75 -2.87 -3.02 -7.14
CA SER A 75 -3.35 -3.88 -6.05
C SER A 75 -4.66 -3.33 -5.49
N GLY A 76 -4.72 -2.03 -5.18
CA GLY A 76 -5.92 -1.37 -4.69
C GLY A 76 -7.05 -1.37 -5.72
N ALA A 77 -6.77 -1.13 -7.00
CA ALA A 77 -7.77 -1.21 -8.06
C ALA A 77 -8.29 -2.64 -8.25
N PHE A 78 -7.40 -3.64 -8.17
CA PHE A 78 -7.75 -5.05 -8.18
C PHE A 78 -8.63 -5.41 -6.99
N LEU A 79 -8.22 -5.03 -5.78
CA LEU A 79 -8.96 -5.27 -4.55
C LEU A 79 -10.34 -4.63 -4.61
N ALA A 80 -10.42 -3.36 -5.04
CA ALA A 80 -11.67 -2.63 -5.19
C ALA A 80 -12.61 -3.32 -6.18
N SER A 81 -12.09 -3.88 -7.27
CA SER A 81 -12.89 -4.54 -8.31
C SER A 81 -13.19 -6.01 -8.01
N SER A 82 -12.47 -6.61 -7.05
CA SER A 82 -12.49 -8.04 -6.77
C SER A 82 -13.88 -8.63 -6.48
N PRO A 83 -14.82 -7.96 -5.78
CA PRO A 83 -16.14 -8.53 -5.53
C PRO A 83 -16.89 -8.89 -6.83
N TRP A 84 -16.76 -8.05 -7.85
CA TRP A 84 -17.37 -8.28 -9.16
C TRP A 84 -16.58 -9.26 -10.01
N LEU A 85 -15.24 -9.19 -9.98
CA LEU A 85 -14.38 -10.08 -10.76
C LEU A 85 -14.51 -11.55 -10.35
N PHE A 86 -14.76 -11.81 -9.07
CA PHE A 86 -14.84 -13.17 -8.51
C PHE A 86 -16.26 -13.57 -8.09
N GLY A 87 -17.26 -12.72 -8.35
CA GLY A 87 -18.68 -13.07 -8.20
C GLY A 87 -19.19 -13.16 -6.76
N PHE A 88 -18.55 -12.48 -5.80
CA PHE A 88 -19.01 -12.42 -4.40
C PHE A 88 -19.60 -11.05 -4.00
N ALA A 89 -19.86 -10.18 -4.98
CA ALA A 89 -20.39 -8.83 -4.74
C ALA A 89 -21.74 -8.82 -4.00
N ASP A 90 -22.59 -9.83 -4.20
CA ASP A 90 -23.87 -9.95 -3.51
C ASP A 90 -23.73 -10.36 -2.04
N GLU A 91 -22.59 -10.93 -1.65
CA GLU A 91 -22.27 -11.32 -0.27
C GLU A 91 -21.58 -10.16 0.47
N VAL A 92 -20.49 -9.64 -0.12
CA VAL A 92 -19.65 -8.61 0.50
C VAL A 92 -18.86 -7.87 -0.57
N PHE A 93 -19.09 -6.55 -0.70
CA PHE A 93 -18.29 -5.71 -1.60
C PHE A 93 -17.72 -4.47 -0.93
N LEU A 94 -18.41 -3.96 0.10
CA LEU A 94 -18.12 -2.65 0.67
C LEU A 94 -16.73 -2.58 1.34
N PRO A 95 -16.30 -3.56 2.16
CA PRO A 95 -14.95 -3.55 2.73
C PRO A 95 -13.86 -3.51 1.66
N GLN A 96 -13.93 -4.38 0.65
CA GLN A 96 -12.95 -4.49 -0.43
C GLN A 96 -12.91 -3.21 -1.28
N LEU A 97 -14.08 -2.66 -1.60
CA LEU A 97 -14.17 -1.41 -2.35
C LEU A 97 -13.51 -0.25 -1.60
N ILE A 98 -13.86 -0.05 -0.33
CA ILE A 98 -13.32 1.05 0.48
C ILE A 98 -11.81 0.88 0.68
N MET A 99 -11.37 -0.32 1.05
CA MET A 99 -9.95 -0.61 1.30
C MET A 99 -9.11 -0.51 0.03
N GLY A 100 -9.62 -0.99 -1.11
CA GLY A 100 -8.94 -0.85 -2.40
C GLY A 100 -8.84 0.60 -2.86
N LEU A 101 -9.91 1.40 -2.70
CA LEU A 101 -9.87 2.84 -2.99
C LEU A 101 -8.91 3.59 -2.06
N PHE A 102 -8.84 3.18 -0.80
CA PHE A 102 -7.87 3.71 0.16
C PHE A 102 -6.42 3.44 -0.29
N GLU A 103 -6.11 2.20 -0.69
CA GLU A 103 -4.78 1.80 -1.19
C GLU A 103 -4.40 2.56 -2.47
N VAL A 104 -5.33 2.70 -3.43
CA VAL A 104 -5.14 3.53 -4.63
C VAL A 104 -4.84 4.99 -4.24
N SER A 105 -5.60 5.54 -3.29
CA SER A 105 -5.43 6.92 -2.85
C SER A 105 -4.08 7.12 -2.16
N ALA A 106 -3.66 6.19 -1.31
CA ALA A 106 -2.34 6.22 -0.68
C ALA A 106 -1.23 6.20 -1.74
N GLY A 107 -1.31 5.28 -2.71
CA GLY A 107 -0.33 5.19 -3.80
C GLY A 107 -0.22 6.47 -4.65
N LEU A 108 -1.35 7.10 -4.97
CA LEU A 108 -1.39 8.32 -5.80
C LEU A 108 -0.97 9.58 -5.05
N LEU A 109 -1.23 9.65 -3.74
CA LEU A 109 -0.98 10.84 -2.93
C LEU A 109 0.41 10.85 -2.26
N THR A 110 1.16 9.75 -2.35
CA THR A 110 2.49 9.60 -1.73
C THR A 110 3.65 10.08 -2.60
N SER A 111 4.67 10.64 -1.94
CA SER A 111 5.92 11.01 -2.57
C SER A 111 6.74 9.79 -3.02
N LYS A 112 7.38 9.92 -4.18
CA LYS A 112 8.20 8.88 -4.80
C LYS A 112 9.66 8.88 -4.31
N HIS A 113 10.02 9.83 -3.47
CA HIS A 113 11.40 10.05 -3.00
C HIS A 113 11.48 9.74 -1.51
N PRO A 114 12.25 8.72 -1.11
CA PRO A 114 12.59 8.47 0.28
C PRO A 114 13.27 9.67 0.90
N SER A 115 13.01 9.94 2.19
CA SER A 115 13.57 11.12 2.87
C SER A 115 15.10 11.08 2.93
N HIS A 116 15.70 9.89 2.93
CA HIS A 116 17.15 9.72 2.97
C HIS A 116 17.85 10.11 1.65
N GLU A 117 17.18 9.98 0.50
CA GLU A 117 17.72 10.47 -0.79
C GLU A 117 17.67 12.01 -0.86
N GLN A 118 16.66 12.64 -0.24
CA GLN A 118 16.53 14.09 -0.20
C GLN A 118 17.64 14.75 0.62
N SER A 119 18.05 14.11 1.73
CA SER A 119 19.17 14.61 2.55
C SER A 119 20.53 14.49 1.83
N ALA A 120 20.75 13.44 1.03
CA ALA A 120 21.99 13.29 0.26
C ALA A 120 22.11 14.34 -0.87
N GLY A 121 21.00 14.72 -1.51
CA GLY A 121 20.98 15.77 -2.52
C GLY A 121 21.27 17.18 -1.97
N HIS A 122 20.91 17.45 -0.71
CA HIS A 122 21.16 18.76 -0.08
C HIS A 122 22.62 18.96 0.36
N VAL A 123 23.33 17.88 0.69
CA VAL A 123 24.76 17.93 1.09
C VAL A 123 25.71 18.00 -0.11
N ALA A 124 25.25 17.60 -1.30
CA ALA A 124 26.07 17.56 -2.51
C ALA A 124 26.17 18.90 -3.28
N ASP A 125 25.53 19.98 -2.81
CA ASP A 125 25.66 21.33 -3.40
C ASP A 125 26.38 22.32 -2.46
N PRO A 126 27.73 22.23 -2.33
CA PRO A 126 28.52 23.26 -1.67
C PRO A 126 28.82 24.47 -2.57
N GLY A 127 28.16 24.59 -3.75
CA GLY A 127 28.63 25.46 -4.84
C GLY A 127 27.65 26.52 -5.33
N ARG A 128 26.48 26.70 -4.70
CA ARG A 128 25.49 27.68 -5.14
C ARG A 128 25.36 28.88 -4.21
N GLU A 129 26.46 29.60 -4.05
CA GLU A 129 26.44 31.04 -3.73
C GLU A 129 27.22 31.78 -4.81
N VAL A 130 26.47 32.42 -5.71
CA VAL A 130 26.91 33.55 -6.56
C VAL A 130 25.82 34.61 -6.51
#